data_AF-A0A3D5NBI8-F1
#
_entry.id   AF-A0A3D5NBI8-F1
#
_cell.length_a   1.000
_cell.length_b   1.000
_cell.length_c   1.000
_cell.angle_alpha   90.00
_cell.angle_beta   90.00
_cell.angle_gamma   90.00
#
_symmetry.space_group_name_H-M   'P 1'
#
loop_
_entity.id
_entity.type
_entity.pdbx_description
1 polymer ?
#
loop_
_entity_poly.entity_id
_entity_poly.type
_entity_poly.pdbx_seq_one_letter_code
_entity_poly.pdbx_strand_id
1 'polypeptide(L)'
;ACHKVGLSAPIKTACCYPTNPGFIDASAEMIKTGYDTAVAKAKELGIAAPRLLFSAHGVPKAVITKRGDPYQSQIEKTSAAVVEKLAIEGLDWKVCYQSRVGPMEWIGPSTETEIERAGKEGVGLVIVPIAFVTEHSETLVELDIEYGELAHEKNVPIYERVRTVCSHPKFINGLVSVVKQTQVELDQNGSDDYTVETRGWWCPDEHSCAVAKQPGGA
;
A
#
# COMPACT_ATOMS: atom_id res chain seq x y z
N ALA A 1 30.93 -8.52 2.56
CA ALA A 1 31.77 -8.45 1.33
C ALA A 1 32.57 -7.14 1.28
N CYS A 2 31.94 -5.97 1.49
CA CYS A 2 32.60 -4.65 1.43
C CYS A 2 33.76 -4.45 2.43
N HIS A 3 33.59 -4.84 3.71
CA HIS A 3 34.67 -4.76 4.70
C HIS A 3 35.91 -5.60 4.34
N LYS A 4 35.73 -6.72 3.60
CA LYS A 4 36.85 -7.59 3.20
C LYS A 4 37.72 -6.96 2.11
N VAL A 5 37.23 -5.94 1.40
CA VAL A 5 37.97 -5.20 0.36
C VAL A 5 38.36 -3.79 0.82
N GLY A 6 38.32 -3.51 2.14
CA GLY A 6 38.72 -2.21 2.70
C GLY A 6 37.74 -1.06 2.44
N LEU A 7 36.53 -1.36 1.93
CA LEU A 7 35.49 -0.34 1.76
C LEU A 7 34.77 -0.12 3.09
N SER A 8 35.06 1.02 3.72
CA SER A 8 34.38 1.57 4.89
C SER A 8 33.66 2.83 4.44
N ALA A 9 32.33 2.74 4.32
CA ALA A 9 31.46 3.90 4.11
C ALA A 9 30.44 3.92 5.26
N PRO A 10 30.05 5.09 5.75
CA PRO A 10 28.94 5.18 6.68
C PRO A 10 27.65 4.66 6.02
N ILE A 11 26.86 3.87 6.75
CA ILE A 11 25.61 3.27 6.23
C ILE A 11 24.48 3.60 7.18
N LYS A 12 23.35 4.05 6.63
CA LYS A 12 22.11 4.29 7.35
C LYS A 12 20.94 3.76 6.52
N THR A 13 20.04 3.00 7.13
CA THR A 13 18.82 2.56 6.43
C THR A 13 17.77 3.66 6.44
N ALA A 14 17.23 3.99 5.27
CA ALA A 14 16.01 4.77 5.18
C ALA A 14 14.81 3.94 5.70
N CYS A 15 14.12 4.45 6.74
CA CYS A 15 13.01 3.74 7.36
C CYS A 15 11.75 3.66 6.45
N CYS A 16 10.74 2.91 6.90
CA CYS A 16 9.42 2.87 6.28
C CYS A 16 8.81 4.28 6.21
N TYR A 17 8.03 4.55 5.16
CA TYR A 17 7.49 5.89 4.89
C TYR A 17 5.97 5.88 4.59
N PRO A 18 5.13 5.17 5.37
CA PRO A 18 3.72 4.92 5.03
C PRO A 18 2.89 6.19 4.83
N THR A 19 3.18 7.24 5.60
CA THR A 19 2.47 8.53 5.54
C THR A 19 3.34 9.65 4.95
N ASN A 20 4.30 9.31 4.09
CA ASN A 20 5.13 10.32 3.42
C ASN A 20 4.25 11.31 2.63
N PRO A 21 4.34 12.63 2.88
CA PRO A 21 3.47 13.60 2.23
C PRO A 21 3.54 13.56 0.70
N GLY A 22 4.72 13.33 0.13
CA GLY A 22 4.89 13.24 -1.32
C GLY A 22 4.21 12.02 -1.93
N PHE A 23 4.23 10.89 -1.23
CA PHE A 23 3.51 9.68 -1.65
C PHE A 23 1.99 9.82 -1.50
N ILE A 24 1.52 10.37 -0.38
CA ILE A 24 0.09 10.62 -0.13
C ILE A 24 -0.47 11.60 -1.17
N ASP A 25 0.23 12.71 -1.42
CA ASP A 25 -0.21 13.71 -2.38
C ASP A 25 -0.23 13.18 -3.81
N ALA A 26 0.79 12.42 -4.21
CA ALA A 26 0.83 11.79 -5.53
C ALA A 26 -0.32 10.78 -5.69
N SER A 27 -0.53 9.92 -4.68
CA SER A 27 -1.59 8.92 -4.70
C SER A 27 -2.96 9.58 -4.79
N ALA A 28 -3.21 10.62 -3.99
CA ALA A 28 -4.47 11.36 -4.01
C ALA A 28 -4.74 11.99 -5.39
N GLU A 29 -3.74 12.57 -6.07
CA GLU A 29 -3.91 13.14 -7.42
C GLU A 29 -4.23 12.08 -8.48
N MET A 30 -3.52 10.94 -8.43
CA MET A 30 -3.76 9.82 -9.33
C MET A 30 -5.16 9.23 -9.13
N ILE A 31 -5.56 9.04 -7.86
CA ILE A 31 -6.87 8.49 -7.50
C ILE A 31 -7.99 9.46 -7.87
N LYS A 32 -7.83 10.76 -7.59
CA LYS A 32 -8.86 11.75 -7.90
C LYS A 32 -9.24 11.72 -9.38
N THR A 33 -8.24 11.62 -10.25
CA THR A 33 -8.46 11.57 -11.71
C THR A 33 -9.28 10.33 -12.12
N GLY A 34 -8.91 9.15 -11.63
CA GLY A 34 -9.66 7.91 -11.90
C GLY A 34 -11.06 7.90 -11.27
N TYR A 35 -11.16 8.41 -10.04
CA TYR A 35 -12.42 8.46 -9.29
C TYR A 35 -13.42 9.43 -9.91
N ASP A 36 -13.00 10.63 -10.30
CA ASP A 36 -13.87 11.60 -10.98
C ASP A 36 -14.44 11.02 -12.30
N THR A 37 -13.62 10.28 -13.04
CA THR A 37 -14.03 9.58 -14.28
C THR A 37 -15.08 8.52 -13.99
N ALA A 38 -14.87 7.69 -12.97
CA ALA A 38 -15.81 6.66 -12.58
C ALA A 38 -17.13 7.24 -11.99
N VAL A 39 -17.07 8.36 -11.26
CA VAL A 39 -18.24 9.10 -10.78
C VAL A 39 -19.05 9.66 -11.95
N ALA A 40 -18.41 10.20 -12.98
CA ALA A 40 -19.11 10.67 -14.18
C ALA A 40 -19.88 9.53 -14.87
N LYS A 41 -19.23 8.37 -15.08
CA LYS A 41 -19.87 7.16 -15.60
C LYS A 41 -21.04 6.70 -14.73
N ALA A 42 -20.88 6.72 -13.41
CA ALA A 42 -21.93 6.32 -12.47
C ALA A 42 -23.17 7.22 -12.57
N LYS A 43 -22.98 8.53 -12.74
CA LYS A 43 -24.07 9.50 -12.95
C LYS A 43 -24.82 9.24 -14.25
N GLU A 44 -24.12 8.93 -15.34
CA GLU A 44 -24.74 8.60 -16.64
C GLU A 44 -25.58 7.33 -16.55
N LEU A 45 -25.15 6.34 -15.77
CA LEU A 45 -25.87 5.09 -15.52
C LEU A 45 -26.99 5.22 -14.47
N GLY A 46 -27.10 6.36 -13.78
CA GLY A 46 -28.09 6.58 -12.72
C GLY A 46 -27.86 5.71 -11.47
N ILE A 47 -26.62 5.31 -11.21
CA ILE A 47 -26.23 4.49 -10.05
C ILE A 47 -25.47 5.30 -9.00
N ALA A 48 -25.28 4.71 -7.82
CA ALA A 48 -24.49 5.31 -6.75
C ALA A 48 -23.01 5.53 -7.17
N ALA A 49 -22.34 6.46 -6.50
CA ALA A 49 -20.91 6.68 -6.69
C ALA A 49 -20.12 5.37 -6.45
N PRO A 50 -19.04 5.14 -7.20
CA PRO A 50 -18.26 3.91 -7.08
C PRO A 50 -17.56 3.83 -5.72
N ARG A 51 -17.37 2.60 -5.25
CA ARG A 51 -16.56 2.28 -4.07
C ARG A 51 -15.07 2.31 -4.43
N LEU A 52 -14.27 2.93 -3.58
CA LEU A 52 -12.81 2.98 -3.72
C LEU A 52 -12.15 1.82 -2.94
N LEU A 53 -11.52 0.89 -3.64
CA LEU A 53 -10.81 -0.23 -3.03
C LEU A 53 -9.29 -0.02 -3.11
N PHE A 54 -8.65 0.12 -1.96
CA PHE A 54 -7.20 0.05 -1.83
C PHE A 54 -6.78 -1.42 -1.79
N SER A 55 -6.26 -1.91 -2.91
CA SER A 55 -5.77 -3.28 -3.04
C SER A 55 -4.29 -3.36 -2.73
N ALA A 56 -3.94 -4.25 -1.80
CA ALA A 56 -2.57 -4.53 -1.38
C ALA A 56 -2.27 -6.03 -1.49
N HIS A 57 -1.02 -6.41 -1.66
CA HIS A 57 -0.66 -7.83 -1.69
C HIS A 57 -1.04 -8.51 -0.37
N GLY A 58 -1.72 -9.64 -0.43
CA GLY A 58 -2.06 -10.41 0.76
C GLY A 58 -0.81 -10.94 1.44
N VAL A 59 -0.87 -11.12 2.76
CA VAL A 59 0.11 -11.91 3.50
C VAL A 59 -0.61 -12.92 4.38
N PRO A 60 0.04 -14.05 4.73
CA PRO A 60 -0.54 -14.98 5.67
C PRO A 60 -0.83 -14.32 7.01
N LYS A 61 -2.00 -14.57 7.59
CA LYS A 61 -2.44 -13.94 8.84
C LYS A 61 -1.48 -14.19 10.00
N ALA A 62 -0.78 -15.33 9.99
CA ALA A 62 0.25 -15.66 10.99
C ALA A 62 1.47 -14.71 10.94
N VAL A 63 1.79 -14.12 9.78
CA VAL A 63 2.87 -13.12 9.66
C VAL A 63 2.52 -11.88 10.46
N ILE A 64 1.27 -11.41 10.37
CA ILE A 64 0.80 -10.27 11.16
C ILE A 64 0.64 -10.65 12.65
N THR A 65 -0.13 -11.70 12.93
CA THR A 65 -0.59 -12.01 14.31
C THR A 65 0.45 -12.68 15.20
N LYS A 66 1.37 -13.48 14.63
CA LYS A 66 2.40 -14.20 15.41
C LYS A 66 3.78 -13.56 15.31
N ARG A 67 4.12 -12.96 14.16
CA ARG A 67 5.42 -12.30 13.97
C ARG A 67 5.36 -10.78 14.17
N GLY A 68 4.17 -10.21 14.32
CA GLY A 68 4.00 -8.78 14.58
C GLY A 68 4.31 -7.88 13.39
N ASP A 69 4.30 -8.42 12.17
CA ASP A 69 4.67 -7.65 10.98
C ASP A 69 3.78 -6.40 10.82
N PRO A 70 4.37 -5.20 10.66
CA PRO A 70 3.61 -3.95 10.63
C PRO A 70 2.88 -3.71 9.31
N TYR A 71 3.08 -4.54 8.28
CA TYR A 71 2.59 -4.34 6.91
C TYR A 71 1.12 -3.93 6.86
N GLN A 72 0.22 -4.72 7.45
CA GLN A 72 -1.22 -4.44 7.42
C GLN A 72 -1.53 -3.05 7.99
N SER A 73 -0.98 -2.73 9.16
CA SER A 73 -1.22 -1.45 9.81
C SER A 73 -0.65 -0.26 9.02
N GLN A 74 0.47 -0.46 8.30
CA GLN A 74 1.04 0.56 7.44
C GLN A 74 0.17 0.80 6.21
N ILE A 75 -0.32 -0.25 5.54
CA ILE A 75 -1.27 -0.15 4.42
C ILE A 75 -2.55 0.60 4.83
N GLU A 76 -3.11 0.25 5.99
CA GLU A 76 -4.32 0.89 6.52
C GLU A 76 -4.08 2.38 6.84
N LYS A 77 -2.93 2.73 7.45
CA LYS A 77 -2.53 4.12 7.71
C LYS A 77 -2.34 4.92 6.41
N THR A 78 -1.64 4.35 5.43
CA THR A 78 -1.45 4.96 4.11
C THR A 78 -2.80 5.24 3.46
N SER A 79 -3.67 4.24 3.40
CA SER A 79 -4.99 4.35 2.76
C SER A 79 -5.86 5.40 3.44
N ALA A 80 -5.87 5.44 4.78
CA ALA A 80 -6.59 6.45 5.54
C ALA A 80 -6.06 7.87 5.27
N ALA A 81 -4.74 8.06 5.25
CA ALA A 81 -4.13 9.36 4.95
C ALA A 81 -4.42 9.84 3.51
N VAL A 82 -4.49 8.91 2.54
CA VAL A 82 -4.91 9.22 1.18
C VAL A 82 -6.38 9.64 1.13
N VAL A 83 -7.27 8.95 1.84
CA VAL A 83 -8.70 9.31 1.92
C VAL A 83 -8.89 10.69 2.56
N GLU A 84 -8.18 10.98 3.65
CA GLU A 84 -8.18 12.31 4.26
C GLU A 84 -7.75 13.38 3.26
N LYS A 85 -6.69 13.10 2.48
CA LYS A 85 -6.19 14.01 1.45
C LYS A 85 -7.18 14.24 0.30
N LEU A 86 -7.95 13.21 -0.09
CA LEU A 86 -8.97 13.31 -1.13
C LEU A 86 -10.12 14.23 -0.72
N ALA A 87 -10.42 14.32 0.58
CA ALA A 87 -11.46 15.19 1.15
C ALA A 87 -12.84 15.03 0.48
N ILE A 88 -13.20 13.80 0.11
CA ILE A 88 -14.50 13.46 -0.49
C ILE A 88 -15.46 13.06 0.65
N GLU A 89 -16.49 13.88 0.87
CA GLU A 89 -17.49 13.60 1.89
C GLU A 89 -18.29 12.33 1.56
N GLY A 90 -18.45 11.45 2.56
CA GLY A 90 -19.22 10.21 2.41
C GLY A 90 -18.60 9.18 1.47
N LEU A 91 -17.30 9.28 1.17
CA LEU A 91 -16.59 8.33 0.30
C LEU A 91 -16.74 6.89 0.84
N ASP A 92 -17.32 6.01 0.03
CA ASP A 92 -17.33 4.56 0.27
C ASP A 92 -15.96 3.99 -0.12
N TRP A 93 -15.16 3.56 0.86
CA TRP A 93 -13.83 3.00 0.61
C TRP A 93 -13.49 1.84 1.53
N LYS A 94 -12.52 1.02 1.09
CA LYS A 94 -12.01 -0.10 1.89
C LYS A 94 -10.60 -0.50 1.52
N VAL A 95 -9.88 -1.09 2.47
CA VAL A 95 -8.67 -1.88 2.19
C VAL A 95 -9.04 -3.33 1.93
N CYS A 96 -8.47 -3.93 0.89
CA CYS A 96 -8.59 -5.34 0.57
C CYS A 96 -7.27 -5.92 0.08
N TYR A 97 -7.18 -7.25 0.07
CA TYR A 97 -5.91 -7.95 -0.15
C TYR A 97 -6.00 -8.93 -1.33
N GLN A 98 -5.08 -8.80 -2.29
CA GLN A 98 -4.98 -9.62 -3.51
C GLN A 98 -3.97 -10.77 -3.39
N SER A 99 -3.80 -11.55 -4.45
CA SER A 99 -2.70 -12.52 -4.64
C SER A 99 -2.55 -13.60 -3.55
N ARG A 100 -3.67 -14.16 -3.08
CA ARG A 100 -3.63 -15.24 -2.08
C ARG A 100 -3.31 -16.59 -2.75
N VAL A 101 -2.37 -17.33 -2.19
CA VAL A 101 -1.94 -18.63 -2.75
C VAL A 101 -1.98 -19.73 -1.69
N GLY A 102 -2.60 -20.86 -2.04
CA GLY A 102 -2.60 -22.05 -1.18
C GLY A 102 -3.56 -21.98 0.02
N PRO A 103 -3.58 -23.03 0.85
CA PRO A 103 -4.69 -23.30 1.78
C PRO A 103 -4.61 -22.57 3.13
N MET A 104 -3.61 -21.71 3.34
CA MET A 104 -3.42 -21.04 4.63
C MET A 104 -4.39 -19.88 4.85
N GLU A 105 -4.56 -19.43 6.09
CA GLU A 105 -5.38 -18.25 6.39
C GLU A 105 -4.63 -16.96 6.02
N TRP A 106 -5.26 -16.11 5.21
CA TRP A 106 -4.73 -14.83 4.74
C TRP A 106 -5.44 -13.66 5.41
N ILE A 107 -4.77 -12.51 5.49
CA ILE A 107 -5.44 -11.27 5.90
C ILE A 107 -6.54 -10.89 4.92
N GLY A 108 -7.63 -10.30 5.44
CA GLY A 108 -8.81 -9.99 4.66
C GLY A 108 -9.40 -8.61 4.94
N PRO A 109 -10.40 -8.22 4.14
CA PRO A 109 -11.08 -9.00 3.09
C PRO A 109 -10.25 -9.21 1.83
N SER A 110 -10.56 -10.22 0.99
CA SER A 110 -9.89 -10.35 -0.32
C SER A 110 -10.47 -9.37 -1.32
N THR A 111 -9.63 -8.92 -2.25
CA THR A 111 -10.07 -8.11 -3.40
C THR A 111 -11.17 -8.81 -4.19
N GLU A 112 -11.03 -10.11 -4.46
CA GLU A 112 -12.06 -10.94 -5.13
C GLU A 112 -13.42 -10.88 -4.42
N THR A 113 -13.45 -11.03 -3.09
CA THR A 113 -14.70 -11.01 -2.31
C THR A 113 -15.32 -9.60 -2.27
N GLU A 114 -14.52 -8.54 -2.30
CA GLU A 114 -15.04 -7.17 -2.45
C GLU A 114 -15.60 -6.94 -3.87
N ILE A 115 -14.98 -7.50 -4.91
CA ILE A 115 -15.49 -7.47 -6.30
C ILE A 115 -16.83 -8.20 -6.41
N GLU A 116 -16.93 -9.42 -5.89
CA GLU A 116 -18.19 -10.18 -5.93
C GLU A 116 -19.32 -9.49 -5.16
N ARG A 117 -19.00 -8.85 -4.03
CA ARG A 117 -19.98 -8.07 -3.26
C ARG A 117 -20.46 -6.87 -4.07
N ALA A 118 -19.55 -6.11 -4.68
CA ALA A 118 -19.90 -4.93 -5.47
C ALA A 118 -20.84 -5.29 -6.64
N GLY A 119 -20.61 -6.45 -7.28
CA GLY A 119 -21.50 -6.99 -8.31
C GLY A 119 -22.91 -7.29 -7.79
N LYS A 120 -23.03 -7.91 -6.61
CA LYS A 120 -24.33 -8.15 -5.95
C LYS A 120 -25.04 -6.86 -5.54
N GLU A 121 -24.28 -5.84 -5.17
CA GLU A 121 -24.79 -4.53 -4.75
C GLU A 121 -25.10 -3.60 -5.93
N GLY A 122 -24.63 -3.93 -7.14
CA GLY A 122 -24.73 -3.06 -8.31
C GLY A 122 -23.91 -1.77 -8.17
N VAL A 123 -22.80 -1.82 -7.44
CA VAL A 123 -21.93 -0.67 -7.14
C VAL A 123 -20.66 -0.74 -7.99
N GLY A 124 -20.29 0.37 -8.63
CA GLY A 124 -19.05 0.48 -9.39
C GLY A 124 -17.80 0.45 -8.50
N LEU A 125 -16.65 0.13 -9.07
CA LEU A 125 -15.38 0.01 -8.37
C LEU A 125 -14.29 0.90 -9.00
N VAL A 126 -13.53 1.54 -8.12
CA VAL A 126 -12.23 2.13 -8.43
C VAL A 126 -11.18 1.40 -7.62
N ILE A 127 -10.24 0.71 -8.28
CA ILE A 127 -9.19 -0.10 -7.65
C ILE A 127 -7.88 0.68 -7.61
N VAL A 128 -7.25 0.71 -6.43
CA VAL A 128 -5.98 1.42 -6.19
C VAL A 128 -4.92 0.42 -5.72
N PRO A 129 -3.85 0.17 -6.51
CA PRO A 129 -2.72 -0.66 -6.07
C PRO A 129 -1.85 0.11 -5.07
N ILE A 130 -2.26 0.14 -3.79
CA ILE A 130 -1.68 1.05 -2.78
C ILE A 130 -0.31 0.59 -2.25
N ALA A 131 -0.02 -0.70 -2.37
CA ALA A 131 1.22 -1.30 -1.87
C ALA A 131 2.40 -1.18 -2.86
N PHE A 132 2.18 -0.63 -4.05
CA PHE A 132 3.16 -0.62 -5.13
C PHE A 132 3.36 0.77 -5.70
N VAL A 133 4.61 1.06 -6.09
CA VAL A 133 5.01 2.36 -6.65
C VAL A 133 5.29 2.32 -8.15
N THR A 134 5.30 1.13 -8.75
CA THR A 134 5.49 0.91 -10.19
C THR A 134 4.47 -0.11 -10.70
N GLU A 135 4.22 -0.15 -12.00
CA GLU A 135 3.44 -1.22 -12.60
C GLU A 135 4.25 -2.53 -12.69
N HIS A 136 3.56 -3.66 -12.51
CA HIS A 136 4.13 -5.02 -12.66
C HIS A 136 3.01 -6.03 -12.91
N SER A 137 3.30 -7.32 -12.91
CA SER A 137 2.33 -8.38 -13.21
C SER A 137 1.08 -8.33 -12.33
N GLU A 138 1.22 -8.00 -11.05
CA GLU A 138 0.08 -7.95 -10.13
C GLU A 138 -0.82 -6.74 -10.38
N THR A 139 -0.36 -5.70 -11.09
CA THR A 139 -1.23 -4.58 -11.51
C THR A 139 -1.75 -4.77 -12.93
N LEU A 140 -0.89 -5.13 -13.88
CA LEU A 140 -1.22 -5.20 -15.30
C LEU A 140 -1.90 -6.51 -15.72
N VAL A 141 -1.73 -7.59 -14.95
CA VAL A 141 -2.36 -8.89 -15.24
C VAL A 141 -3.43 -9.17 -14.21
N GLU A 142 -3.07 -9.22 -12.92
CA GLU A 142 -4.05 -9.59 -11.89
C GLU A 142 -5.16 -8.53 -11.74
N LEU A 143 -4.83 -7.24 -11.56
CA LEU A 143 -5.88 -6.21 -11.46
C LEU A 143 -6.55 -5.90 -12.81
N ASP A 144 -5.77 -5.60 -13.86
CA ASP A 144 -6.35 -5.15 -15.14
C ASP A 144 -7.06 -6.26 -15.94
N ILE A 145 -6.58 -7.50 -15.86
CA ILE A 145 -7.13 -8.62 -16.65
C ILE A 145 -7.96 -9.54 -15.76
N GLU A 146 -7.35 -10.24 -14.81
CA GLU A 146 -8.03 -11.30 -14.05
C GLU A 146 -9.19 -10.74 -13.21
N TYR A 147 -8.96 -9.65 -12.48
CA TYR A 147 -10.00 -9.01 -11.68
C TYR A 147 -10.95 -8.14 -12.50
N GLY A 148 -10.51 -7.63 -13.66
CA GLY A 148 -11.38 -6.99 -14.64
C GLY A 148 -12.39 -7.99 -15.23
N GLU A 149 -11.92 -9.20 -15.59
CA GLU A 149 -12.75 -10.31 -16.04
C GLU A 149 -13.70 -10.77 -14.95
N LEU A 150 -13.20 -10.96 -13.71
CA LEU A 150 -14.04 -11.28 -12.56
C LEU A 150 -15.13 -10.21 -12.33
N ALA A 151 -14.78 -8.93 -12.39
CA ALA A 151 -15.74 -7.84 -12.23
C ALA A 151 -16.83 -7.88 -13.32
N HIS A 152 -16.45 -8.16 -14.56
CA HIS A 152 -17.38 -8.36 -15.66
C HIS A 152 -18.29 -9.57 -15.42
N GLU A 153 -17.75 -10.74 -15.06
CA GLU A 153 -18.53 -11.95 -14.74
C GLU A 153 -19.53 -11.74 -13.59
N LYS A 154 -19.17 -10.91 -12.61
CA LYS A 154 -20.00 -10.60 -11.45
C LYS A 154 -20.94 -9.41 -11.68
N ASN A 155 -21.01 -8.88 -12.89
CA ASN A 155 -21.86 -7.75 -13.29
C ASN A 155 -21.57 -6.47 -12.49
N VAL A 156 -20.30 -6.21 -12.16
CA VAL A 156 -19.89 -4.91 -11.61
C VAL A 156 -20.07 -3.84 -12.71
N PRO A 157 -20.85 -2.77 -12.47
CA PRO A 157 -21.24 -1.85 -13.54
C PRO A 157 -20.10 -0.96 -14.04
N ILE A 158 -19.10 -0.70 -13.19
CA ILE A 158 -17.92 0.10 -13.51
C ILE A 158 -16.72 -0.56 -12.84
N TYR A 159 -15.64 -0.78 -13.58
CA TYR A 159 -14.36 -1.22 -13.03
C TYR A 159 -13.26 -0.32 -13.59
N GLU A 160 -12.64 0.47 -12.73
CA GLU A 160 -11.58 1.41 -13.10
C GLU A 160 -10.36 1.16 -12.22
N ARG A 161 -9.19 0.87 -12.80
CA ARG A 161 -7.96 0.74 -12.04
C ARG A 161 -7.13 2.02 -12.14
N VAL A 162 -6.74 2.55 -10.99
CA VAL A 162 -5.80 3.67 -10.87
C VAL A 162 -4.37 3.17 -11.10
N ARG A 163 -3.59 3.94 -11.86
CA ARG A 163 -2.16 3.68 -12.05
C ARG A 163 -1.38 3.96 -10.76
N THR A 164 -0.32 3.19 -10.54
CA THR A 164 0.66 3.46 -9.49
C THR A 164 1.33 4.82 -9.68
N VAL A 165 1.91 5.37 -8.61
CA VAL A 165 2.55 6.69 -8.65
C VAL A 165 3.72 6.79 -9.63
N CYS A 166 4.38 5.68 -9.99
CA CYS A 166 5.49 5.62 -10.94
C CYS A 166 6.52 6.74 -10.69
N SER A 167 6.69 7.66 -11.64
CA SER A 167 7.60 8.80 -11.58
C SER A 167 6.90 10.13 -11.25
N HIS A 168 5.72 10.08 -10.62
CA HIS A 168 4.95 11.27 -10.27
C HIS A 168 5.84 12.28 -9.49
N PRO A 169 5.93 13.56 -9.92
CA PRO A 169 6.89 14.50 -9.34
C PRO A 169 6.81 14.64 -7.83
N LYS A 170 5.59 14.63 -7.26
CA LYS A 170 5.40 14.68 -5.80
C LYS A 170 5.94 13.45 -5.07
N PHE A 171 5.82 12.27 -5.67
CA PHE A 171 6.38 11.05 -5.10
C PHE A 171 7.91 11.09 -5.12
N ILE A 172 8.51 11.51 -6.25
CA ILE A 172 9.97 11.68 -6.36
C ILE A 172 10.49 12.67 -5.31
N ASN A 173 9.80 13.82 -5.12
CA ASN A 173 10.14 14.77 -4.07
C ASN A 173 9.97 14.18 -2.66
N GLY A 174 8.98 13.31 -2.46
CA GLY A 174 8.79 12.53 -1.25
C GLY A 174 10.00 11.64 -0.94
N LEU A 175 10.51 10.91 -1.93
CA LEU A 175 11.72 10.08 -1.80
C LEU A 175 12.97 10.92 -1.50
N VAL A 176 13.13 12.07 -2.17
CA VAL A 176 14.22 13.02 -1.86
C VAL A 176 14.16 13.45 -0.39
N SER A 177 12.97 13.69 0.14
CA SER A 177 12.77 14.06 1.55
C SER A 177 13.17 12.93 2.50
N VAL A 178 12.82 11.68 2.18
CA VAL A 178 13.25 10.50 2.95
C VAL A 178 14.77 10.38 2.98
N VAL A 179 15.44 10.54 1.84
CA VAL A 179 16.91 10.46 1.77
C VAL A 179 17.56 11.60 2.59
N LYS A 180 17.05 12.83 2.48
CA LYS A 180 17.56 13.97 3.25
C LYS A 180 17.40 13.75 4.75
N GLN A 181 16.25 13.24 5.19
CA GLN A 181 16.02 12.92 6.61
C GLN A 181 16.98 11.82 7.09
N THR A 182 17.14 10.77 6.28
CA THR A 182 18.08 9.67 6.57
C THR A 182 19.53 10.18 6.67
N GLN A 183 19.93 11.14 5.82
CA GLN A 183 21.24 11.76 5.89
C GLN A 183 21.44 12.56 7.19
N VAL A 184 20.43 13.34 7.61
CA VAL A 184 20.48 14.07 8.89
C VAL A 184 20.67 13.10 10.06
N GLU A 185 19.95 11.98 10.07
CA GLU A 185 20.12 10.97 11.12
C GLU A 185 21.48 10.28 11.07
N LEU A 186 22.02 10.02 9.88
CA LEU A 186 23.38 9.49 9.72
C LEU A 186 24.43 10.47 10.28
N ASP A 187 24.28 11.76 10.00
CA ASP A 187 25.20 12.79 10.46
C ASP A 187 25.15 12.97 11.99
N GLN A 188 23.97 12.82 12.59
CA GLN A 188 23.74 13.00 14.03
C GLN A 188 24.06 11.74 14.86
N ASN A 189 23.63 10.58 14.38
CA ASN A 189 23.63 9.32 15.15
C ASN A 189 24.66 8.30 14.64
N GLY A 190 25.35 8.60 13.54
CA GLY A 190 26.31 7.69 12.93
C GLY A 190 25.65 6.55 12.16
N SER A 191 26.49 5.58 11.77
CA SER A 191 26.07 4.42 10.98
C SER A 191 25.26 3.42 11.80
N ASP A 192 24.32 2.75 11.14
CA ASP A 192 23.64 1.59 11.72
C ASP A 192 24.65 0.43 11.87
N ASP A 193 24.55 -0.29 12.99
CA ASP A 193 25.37 -1.47 13.26
C ASP A 193 24.69 -2.74 12.75
N TYR A 194 25.18 -3.24 11.60
CA TYR A 194 24.72 -4.50 10.99
C TYR A 194 25.60 -5.71 11.37
N THR A 195 26.51 -5.57 12.34
CA THR A 195 27.43 -6.63 12.77
C THR A 195 26.91 -7.45 13.94
N VAL A 196 25.99 -6.89 14.72
CA VAL A 196 25.20 -7.63 15.70
C VAL A 196 24.22 -8.54 14.96
N GLU A 197 23.89 -9.70 15.52
CA GLU A 197 22.81 -10.57 15.00
C GLU A 197 21.45 -9.83 15.11
N THR A 198 21.20 -8.84 14.26
CA THR A 198 19.87 -8.27 14.02
C THR A 198 19.10 -9.31 13.22
N ARG A 199 18.67 -10.37 13.93
CA ARG A 199 17.82 -11.44 13.42
C ARG A 199 16.47 -10.85 13.07
N GLY A 200 16.32 -10.48 11.80
CA GLY A 200 15.13 -9.85 11.25
C GLY A 200 15.20 -8.34 11.45
N TRP A 201 14.82 -7.61 10.41
CA TRP A 201 14.63 -6.18 10.52
C TRP A 201 13.29 -5.96 11.23
N TRP A 202 13.31 -5.50 12.49
CA TRP A 202 12.12 -5.14 13.26
C TRP A 202 12.03 -3.62 13.30
N CYS A 203 10.85 -3.05 13.03
CA CYS A 203 10.65 -1.61 13.20
C CYS A 203 10.98 -1.21 14.65
N PRO A 204 11.68 -0.10 14.89
CA PRO A 204 11.87 0.45 16.24
C PRO A 204 10.53 0.54 16.98
N ASP A 205 10.50 0.38 18.30
CA ASP A 205 9.24 0.33 19.08
C ASP A 205 8.33 1.56 18.89
N GLU A 206 8.92 2.72 18.59
CA GLU A 206 8.22 3.98 18.27
C GLU A 206 7.53 3.98 16.89
N HIS A 207 7.97 3.11 15.98
CA HIS A 207 7.39 2.89 14.65
C HIS A 207 6.66 1.54 14.54
N SER A 208 6.80 0.68 15.55
CA SER A 208 6.13 -0.62 15.63
C SER A 208 4.68 -0.40 16.10
N CYS A 209 3.73 -0.91 15.31
CA CYS A 209 2.35 -1.00 15.75
C CYS A 209 2.25 -2.17 16.73
N ALA A 210 2.67 -1.95 17.98
CA ALA A 210 2.34 -2.71 19.20
C ALA A 210 2.58 -4.24 19.28
N VAL A 211 3.10 -4.94 18.25
CA VAL A 211 3.27 -6.41 18.35
C VAL A 211 4.61 -6.95 17.85
N ALA A 212 5.43 -6.14 17.17
CA ALA A 212 6.76 -6.52 16.72
C ALA A 212 7.84 -6.03 17.71
N LYS A 213 7.87 -6.60 18.91
CA LYS A 213 9.02 -6.40 19.80
C LYS A 213 10.19 -7.22 19.28
N GLN A 214 11.40 -6.67 19.35
CA GLN A 214 12.59 -7.50 19.15
C GLN A 214 12.54 -8.72 20.09
N PRO A 215 12.80 -9.95 19.59
CA PRO A 215 12.91 -11.10 20.45
C PRO A 215 14.19 -10.94 21.29
N GLY A 216 14.04 -10.35 22.48
CA GLY A 216 15.17 -10.03 23.37
C GLY A 216 14.88 -9.02 24.49
N GLY A 217 13.73 -8.35 24.52
CA GLY A 217 13.36 -7.48 25.63
C GLY A 217 12.83 -8.25 26.84
N ALA A 218 13.73 -8.69 27.72
CA ALA A 218 13.44 -8.92 29.15
C ALA A 218 13.70 -7.63 29.93
#